data_AF-A0A534Z551-F1
#
_entry.id   AF-A0A534Z551-F1
#
_cell.length_a   1.000
_cell.length_b   1.000
_cell.length_c   1.000
_cell.angle_alpha   90.00
_cell.angle_beta   90.00
_cell.angle_gamma   90.00
#
_symmetry.space_group_name_H-M   'P 1'
#
loop_
_entity.id
_entity.type
_entity.pdbx_description
1 polymer ?
#
loop_
_entity_poly.entity_id
_entity_poly.type
_entity_poly.pdbx_seq_one_letter_code
_entity_poly.pdbx_strand_id
1 'polypeptide(L)'
;MGALGNRYTSPDKQDDSWLYLPSLRRVRRLSTAQRSDALFGQDTDVDSYYGYAGQVSWMDWKYLGERDLLGILHAQHYPVKWHDKVDWAFDEVWEKRRVYVLEGISKLPQYAYGKRVLFIDKETWGIPYSDIYDRSGELWKIWINDVSYRKK
;
A
#
# COMPACT_ATOMS: atom_id res chain seq x y z
N MET A 1 16.76 -12.43 -1.42
CA MET A 1 16.69 -11.23 -2.28
C MET A 1 16.64 -10.02 -1.35
N GLY A 2 17.26 -8.89 -1.70
CA GLY A 2 17.30 -7.71 -0.82
C GLY A 2 16.95 -6.45 -1.58
N ALA A 3 16.16 -5.56 -0.98
CA ALA A 3 15.78 -4.27 -1.55
C ALA A 3 16.29 -3.14 -0.65
N LEU A 4 16.79 -2.07 -1.26
CA LEU A 4 17.21 -0.84 -0.59
C LEU A 4 16.52 0.34 -1.28
N GLY A 5 15.89 1.21 -0.49
CA GLY A 5 15.29 2.45 -0.97
C GLY A 5 15.88 3.65 -0.26
N ASN A 6 15.98 4.78 -0.95
CA ASN A 6 16.32 6.07 -0.37
C ASN A 6 15.26 7.11 -0.74
N ARG A 7 14.52 7.60 0.27
CA ARG A 7 13.49 8.61 0.09
C ARG A 7 14.07 10.00 0.31
N TYR A 8 13.91 10.86 -0.69
CA TYR A 8 14.33 12.25 -0.58
C TYR A 8 13.22 13.09 0.06
N THR A 9 13.63 14.10 0.83
CA THR A 9 12.70 15.07 1.43
C THR A 9 12.19 16.09 0.42
N SER A 10 12.97 16.35 -0.63
CA SER A 10 12.58 17.29 -1.68
C SER A 10 11.52 16.63 -2.60
N PRO A 11 10.41 17.34 -2.90
CA PRO A 11 9.30 16.79 -3.66
C PRO A 11 9.58 16.69 -5.16
N ASP A 12 10.55 17.47 -5.64
CA ASP A 12 11.05 17.50 -7.02
C ASP A 12 12.01 16.36 -7.33
N LYS A 13 12.52 15.67 -6.31
CA LYS A 13 13.47 14.57 -6.48
C LYS A 13 12.81 13.21 -6.31
N GLN A 14 13.06 12.36 -7.31
CA GLN A 14 12.63 10.98 -7.33
C GLN A 14 13.42 10.10 -6.36
N ASP A 15 12.69 9.27 -5.60
CA ASP A 15 13.24 8.26 -4.68
C ASP A 15 14.12 7.25 -5.41
N ASP A 16 15.30 6.94 -4.87
CA ASP A 16 16.11 5.89 -5.43
C ASP A 16 15.74 4.52 -4.86
N SER A 17 15.81 3.49 -5.70
CA SER A 17 15.56 2.11 -5.29
C SER A 17 16.51 1.15 -5.99
N TRP A 18 17.04 0.20 -5.23
CA TRP A 18 17.97 -0.82 -5.70
C TRP A 18 17.51 -2.19 -5.27
N LEU A 19 17.74 -3.16 -6.15
CA LEU A 19 17.41 -4.55 -5.94
C LEU A 19 18.65 -5.41 -6.10
N TYR A 20 18.95 -6.20 -5.08
CA TYR A 20 19.97 -7.24 -5.15
C TYR A 20 19.34 -8.57 -5.59
N LEU A 21 19.83 -9.10 -6.72
CA LEU A 21 19.43 -10.37 -7.31
C LEU A 21 20.49 -11.45 -7.00
N PRO A 22 20.24 -12.38 -6.06
CA PRO A 22 21.25 -13.37 -5.65
C PRO A 22 21.67 -14.32 -6.78
N SER A 23 20.72 -14.70 -7.66
CA SER A 23 20.99 -15.60 -8.79
C SER A 23 22.01 -15.03 -9.77
N LEU A 24 21.99 -13.70 -9.96
CA LEU A 24 22.93 -12.98 -10.82
C LEU A 24 24.09 -12.36 -10.04
N ARG A 25 24.03 -12.37 -8.70
CA ARG A 25 24.93 -11.65 -7.79
C ARG A 25 25.14 -10.19 -8.18
N ARG A 26 24.08 -9.51 -8.62
CA ARG A 26 24.12 -8.12 -9.12
C ARG A 26 23.10 -7.23 -8.44
N VAL A 27 23.45 -5.96 -8.30
CA VAL A 27 22.52 -4.88 -7.89
C VAL A 27 22.01 -4.18 -9.15
N ARG A 28 20.69 -4.02 -9.26
CA ARG A 28 20.04 -3.25 -10.32
C ARG A 28 19.34 -2.04 -9.70
N ARG A 29 19.58 -0.85 -10.26
CA ARG A 29 18.76 0.33 -9.94
C ARG A 29 17.39 0.14 -10.59
N LEU A 30 16.34 0.29 -9.79
CA LEU A 30 14.97 0.36 -10.27
C LEU A 30 14.66 1.83 -10.56
N SER A 31 14.02 2.09 -11.69
CA SER A 31 13.56 3.44 -11.97
C SER A 31 12.44 3.79 -11.00
N THR A 32 12.48 4.99 -10.43
CA THR A 32 11.45 5.48 -9.52
C THR A 32 10.07 5.56 -10.19
N ALA A 33 10.07 5.79 -11.51
CA ALA A 33 8.90 5.74 -12.36
C ALA A 33 8.15 4.39 -12.30
N GLN A 34 8.82 3.31 -11.88
CA GLN A 34 8.31 1.94 -11.88
C GLN A 34 7.81 1.48 -10.51
N ARG A 35 7.66 2.38 -9.53
CA ARG A 35 7.22 1.99 -8.18
C ARG A 35 5.78 1.50 -8.12
N SER A 36 4.97 1.85 -9.11
CA SER A 36 3.63 1.30 -9.33
C SER A 36 3.60 -0.01 -10.13
N ASP A 37 4.74 -0.47 -10.64
CA ASP A 37 4.81 -1.72 -11.41
C ASP A 37 4.73 -2.93 -10.47
N ALA A 38 4.19 -4.03 -11.00
CA ALA A 38 4.14 -5.31 -10.32
C ALA A 38 5.55 -5.78 -9.92
N LEU A 39 5.72 -6.08 -8.64
CA LEU A 39 7.00 -6.47 -8.07
C LEU A 39 7.14 -7.99 -8.07
N PHE A 40 8.18 -8.52 -8.72
CA PHE A 40 8.52 -9.97 -8.74
C PHE A 40 7.39 -10.90 -9.24
N GLY A 41 6.56 -10.41 -10.16
CA GLY A 41 5.42 -11.18 -10.67
C GLY A 41 4.30 -11.36 -9.62
N GLN A 42 4.36 -10.61 -8.52
CA GLN A 42 3.25 -10.50 -7.57
C GLN A 42 2.28 -9.42 -8.02
N ASP A 43 1.06 -9.49 -7.50
CA ASP A 43 0.06 -8.44 -7.67
C ASP A 43 0.35 -7.18 -6.84
N THR A 44 1.42 -7.16 -6.06
CA THR A 44 1.85 -6.03 -5.24
C THR A 44 2.81 -5.11 -5.99
N ASP A 45 2.57 -3.81 -5.92
CA ASP A 45 3.55 -2.78 -6.28
C ASP A 45 4.22 -2.18 -5.05
N VAL A 46 5.36 -1.51 -5.25
CA VAL A 46 6.17 -0.97 -4.15
C VAL A 46 5.43 0.14 -3.39
N ASP A 47 4.57 0.91 -4.07
CA ASP A 47 3.81 1.99 -3.43
C ASP A 47 2.61 1.49 -2.62
N SER A 48 2.26 0.21 -2.66
CA SER A 48 1.17 -0.36 -1.87
C SER A 48 1.58 -0.84 -0.48
N TYR A 49 2.89 -0.98 -0.20
CA TYR A 49 3.37 -1.44 1.10
C TYR A 49 2.86 -0.56 2.25
N TYR A 50 2.44 -1.20 3.34
CA TYR A 50 1.82 -0.56 4.51
C TYR A 50 0.55 0.27 4.17
N GLY A 51 -0.11 -0.04 3.06
CA GLY A 51 -1.31 0.63 2.56
C GLY A 51 -1.04 1.78 1.59
N TYR A 52 0.03 2.56 1.82
CA TYR A 52 0.58 3.50 0.85
C TYR A 52 2.01 3.90 1.22
N ALA A 53 2.96 3.57 0.36
CA ALA A 53 4.37 3.94 0.48
C ALA A 53 4.82 4.87 -0.65
N GLY A 54 3.93 5.38 -1.51
CA GLY A 54 4.27 6.36 -2.55
C GLY A 54 4.64 7.73 -2.00
N GLN A 55 5.27 8.59 -2.81
CA GLN A 55 5.56 9.96 -2.40
C GLN A 55 4.26 10.78 -2.40
N VAL A 56 3.95 11.43 -1.28
CA VAL A 56 2.70 12.20 -1.10
C VAL A 56 2.60 13.37 -2.10
N SER A 57 3.72 13.99 -2.45
CA SER A 57 3.79 15.13 -3.38
C SER A 57 3.44 14.78 -4.83
N TRP A 58 3.59 13.51 -5.24
CA TRP A 58 3.30 13.06 -6.61
C TRP A 58 1.83 12.79 -6.89
N MET A 59 0.98 12.95 -5.89
CA MET A 59 -0.46 12.75 -6.03
C MET A 59 -1.18 14.09 -5.89
N ASP A 60 -2.28 14.22 -6.61
CA ASP A 60 -3.35 15.16 -6.31
C ASP A 60 -4.34 14.46 -5.39
N TRP A 61 -4.49 14.99 -4.17
CA TRP A 61 -5.32 14.41 -3.14
C TRP A 61 -6.65 15.14 -3.02
N LYS A 62 -7.73 14.36 -2.90
CA LYS A 62 -9.07 14.85 -2.62
C LYS A 62 -9.62 14.16 -1.38
N TYR A 63 -10.05 14.96 -0.40
CA TYR A 63 -10.76 14.45 0.76
C TYR A 63 -12.19 14.09 0.38
N LEU A 64 -12.56 12.83 0.59
CA LEU A 64 -13.89 12.30 0.28
C LEU A 64 -14.82 12.26 1.51
N GLY A 65 -14.28 12.43 2.72
CA GLY A 65 -15.05 12.45 3.95
C GLY A 65 -14.57 11.42 4.97
N GLU A 66 -15.46 11.09 5.91
CA GLU A 66 -15.21 10.08 6.93
C GLU A 66 -16.22 8.94 6.81
N ARG A 67 -15.79 7.71 7.06
CA ARG A 67 -16.70 6.56 7.16
C ARG A 67 -16.29 5.62 8.26
N ASP A 68 -17.23 4.77 8.68
CA ASP A 68 -16.94 3.61 9.50
C ASP A 68 -16.60 2.42 8.58
N LEU A 69 -15.57 1.66 8.93
CA LEU A 69 -15.25 0.38 8.27
C LEU A 69 -14.75 -0.65 9.29
N LEU A 70 -14.63 -1.90 8.86
CA LEU A 70 -14.01 -2.95 9.67
C LEU A 70 -12.53 -3.08 9.32
N GLY A 71 -11.63 -2.97 10.29
CA GLY A 71 -10.19 -3.18 10.11
C GLY A 71 -9.59 -4.02 11.23
N ILE A 72 -8.37 -4.51 11.05
CA ILE A 72 -7.68 -5.37 12.01
C ILE A 72 -6.51 -4.61 12.61
N LEU A 73 -6.63 -4.18 13.87
CA LEU A 73 -5.55 -3.51 14.60
C LEU A 73 -4.97 -4.34 15.76
N HIS A 74 -5.74 -5.32 16.26
CA HIS A 74 -5.34 -6.21 17.34
C HIS A 74 -5.31 -7.68 16.90
N ALA A 75 -4.60 -7.96 15.80
CA ALA A 75 -4.48 -9.32 15.29
C ALA A 75 -3.82 -10.26 16.31
N GLN A 76 -4.36 -11.48 16.42
CA GLN A 76 -3.99 -12.47 17.43
C GLN A 76 -3.14 -13.61 16.85
N HIS A 77 -3.26 -13.94 15.56
CA HIS A 77 -2.54 -15.06 14.98
C HIS A 77 -1.14 -14.68 14.48
N TYR A 78 -0.21 -15.61 14.66
CA TYR A 78 1.12 -15.57 14.05
C TYR A 78 1.64 -16.99 13.85
N PRO A 79 1.89 -17.43 12.61
CA PRO A 79 1.72 -16.71 11.35
C PRO A 79 0.26 -16.30 11.07
N VAL A 80 0.06 -15.35 10.15
CA VAL A 80 -1.27 -14.89 9.70
C VAL A 80 -2.10 -16.09 9.24
N LYS A 81 -3.37 -16.15 9.66
CA LYS A 81 -4.32 -17.19 9.27
C LYS A 81 -5.39 -16.62 8.36
N TRP A 82 -5.68 -17.30 7.25
CA TRP A 82 -6.79 -16.95 6.36
C TRP A 82 -8.11 -17.51 6.87
N HIS A 83 -9.20 -16.82 6.57
CA HIS A 83 -10.53 -17.27 6.99
C HIS A 83 -11.00 -18.47 6.15
N ASP A 84 -11.53 -19.52 6.80
CA ASP A 84 -11.84 -20.79 6.13
C ASP A 84 -13.02 -20.70 5.13
N LYS A 85 -13.87 -19.68 5.25
CA LYS A 85 -15.10 -19.53 4.44
C LYS A 85 -15.03 -18.45 3.36
N VAL A 86 -14.04 -17.55 3.42
CA VAL A 86 -13.90 -16.47 2.45
C VAL A 86 -12.43 -16.32 2.08
N ASP A 87 -12.18 -16.06 0.81
CA ASP A 87 -10.85 -16.06 0.19
C ASP A 87 -10.10 -14.72 0.31
N TRP A 88 -10.75 -13.68 0.84
CA TRP A 88 -10.18 -12.33 0.94
C TRP A 88 -9.89 -11.87 2.38
N ALA A 89 -10.41 -12.56 3.40
CA ALA A 89 -10.34 -12.11 4.79
C ALA A 89 -9.35 -12.94 5.62
N PHE A 90 -8.71 -12.29 6.58
CA PHE A 90 -7.96 -12.97 7.63
C PHE A 90 -8.90 -13.49 8.73
N ASP A 91 -8.54 -14.62 9.33
CA ASP A 91 -9.19 -15.16 10.53
C ASP A 91 -8.72 -14.39 11.76
N GLU A 92 -9.21 -13.16 11.88
CA GLU A 92 -8.76 -12.19 12.87
C GLU A 92 -9.90 -11.42 13.52
N VAL A 93 -9.58 -10.64 14.55
CA VAL A 93 -10.53 -9.75 15.21
C VAL A 93 -10.76 -8.53 14.32
N TRP A 94 -11.93 -8.48 13.69
CA TRP A 94 -12.38 -7.33 12.90
C TRP A 94 -13.05 -6.29 13.80
N GLU A 95 -12.49 -5.09 13.83
CA GLU A 95 -12.90 -4.01 14.71
C GLU A 95 -13.51 -2.87 13.90
N LYS A 96 -14.54 -2.22 14.44
CA LYS A 96 -15.09 -1.01 13.83
C LYS A 96 -14.11 0.15 13.99
N ARG A 97 -13.67 0.72 12.87
CA ARG A 97 -12.70 1.83 12.81
C ARG A 97 -13.31 3.02 12.08
N ARG A 98 -13.16 4.21 12.66
CA ARG A 98 -13.50 5.47 11.99
C ARG A 98 -12.30 5.93 11.17
N VAL A 99 -12.50 6.16 9.88
CA VAL A 99 -11.43 6.50 8.94
C VAL A 99 -11.70 7.79 8.18
N TYR A 100 -10.62 8.49 7.81
CA TYR A 100 -10.63 9.46 6.72
C TYR A 100 -10.52 8.75 5.37
N VAL A 101 -11.23 9.23 4.37
CA VAL A 101 -11.19 8.70 3.00
C VAL A 101 -10.50 9.72 2.10
N LEU A 102 -9.38 9.33 1.49
CA LEU A 102 -8.63 10.18 0.56
C LEU A 102 -8.53 9.51 -0.81
N GLU A 103 -8.93 10.21 -1.85
CA GLU A 103 -8.65 9.84 -3.24
C GLU A 103 -7.33 10.49 -3.66
N GLY A 104 -6.43 9.69 -4.23
CA GLY A 104 -5.16 10.14 -4.79
C GLY A 104 -5.06 9.77 -6.27
N ILE A 105 -4.84 10.77 -7.11
CA ILE A 105 -4.57 10.62 -8.55
C ILE A 105 -3.12 11.00 -8.80
N SER A 106 -2.35 10.17 -9.47
CA SER A 106 -0.94 10.48 -9.73
C SER A 106 -0.80 11.59 -10.76
N LYS A 107 0.08 12.55 -10.47
CA LYS A 107 0.55 13.58 -11.40
C LYS A 107 1.47 13.00 -12.48
N LEU A 108 1.97 11.79 -12.27
CA LEU A 108 2.92 11.13 -13.15
C LEU A 108 2.17 10.32 -14.22
N PRO A 109 2.33 10.62 -15.53
CA PRO A 109 1.61 9.93 -16.60
C PRO A 109 1.97 8.44 -16.71
N GLN A 110 3.15 8.06 -16.23
CA GLN A 110 3.64 6.68 -16.22
C GLN A 110 3.09 5.83 -15.06
N TYR A 111 2.36 6.42 -14.10
CA TYR A 111 1.81 5.66 -12.98
C TYR A 111 0.82 4.59 -13.48
N ALA A 112 0.95 3.36 -12.99
CA ALA A 112 0.22 2.23 -13.56
C ALA A 112 -1.30 2.34 -13.34
N TYR A 113 -1.71 2.92 -12.21
CA TYR A 113 -3.11 2.95 -11.75
C TYR A 113 -3.78 4.30 -12.03
N GLY A 114 -5.10 4.29 -12.24
CA GLY A 114 -5.87 5.52 -12.48
C GLY A 114 -6.06 6.35 -11.22
N LYS A 115 -6.37 5.69 -10.09
CA LYS A 115 -6.44 6.32 -8.77
C LYS A 115 -6.27 5.31 -7.63
N ARG A 116 -5.98 5.84 -6.44
CA ARG A 116 -6.03 5.11 -5.18
C ARG A 116 -7.02 5.77 -4.24
N VAL A 117 -7.74 4.98 -3.45
CA VAL A 117 -8.55 5.47 -2.34
C VAL A 117 -7.97 4.89 -1.05
N LEU A 118 -7.40 5.77 -0.23
CA LEU A 118 -6.80 5.42 1.04
C LEU A 118 -7.83 5.60 2.16
N PHE A 119 -7.88 4.62 3.05
CA PHE A 119 -8.66 4.70 4.27
C PHE A 119 -7.72 4.84 5.44
N ILE A 120 -7.63 6.03 6.03
CA ILE A 120 -6.70 6.35 7.10
C ILE A 120 -7.42 6.30 8.45
N ASP A 121 -6.99 5.43 9.34
CA ASP A 121 -7.54 5.28 10.68
C ASP A 121 -7.30 6.54 11.53
N LYS A 122 -8.37 7.03 12.19
CA LYS A 122 -8.30 8.31 12.93
C LYS A 122 -7.53 8.22 14.24
N GLU A 123 -7.33 7.03 14.81
CA GLU A 123 -6.65 6.87 16.09
C GLU A 123 -5.16 6.56 15.89
N THR A 124 -4.85 5.69 14.94
CA THR A 124 -3.49 5.17 14.71
C THR A 124 -2.78 5.81 13.52
N TRP A 125 -3.50 6.53 12.66
CA TRP A 125 -3.00 7.07 11.39
C TRP A 125 -2.47 6.01 10.41
N GLY A 126 -2.71 4.72 10.71
CA GLY A 126 -2.45 3.62 9.80
C GLY A 126 -3.46 3.57 8.66
N ILE A 127 -3.12 2.84 7.60
CA ILE A 127 -3.98 2.66 6.43
C ILE A 127 -4.52 1.22 6.43
N PRO A 128 -5.65 0.91 7.08
CA PRO A 128 -6.20 -0.45 7.05
C PRO A 128 -6.55 -0.93 5.63
N TYR A 129 -6.98 -0.03 4.74
CA TYR A 129 -7.35 -0.35 3.36
C TYR A 129 -6.78 0.63 2.34
N SER A 130 -6.46 0.11 1.16
CA SER A 130 -6.16 0.89 -0.03
C SER A 130 -6.87 0.27 -1.23
N ASP A 131 -7.87 0.96 -1.76
CA ASP A 131 -8.52 0.55 -3.00
C ASP A 131 -7.72 1.14 -4.17
N ILE A 132 -7.43 0.31 -5.17
CA ILE A 132 -6.63 0.68 -6.34
C ILE A 132 -7.51 0.47 -7.57
N TYR A 133 -7.71 1.54 -8.32
CA TYR A 133 -8.56 1.54 -9.51
C TYR A 133 -7.69 1.59 -10.77
N ASP A 134 -8.14 0.91 -11.81
CA ASP A 134 -7.52 0.97 -13.13
C ASP A 134 -7.77 2.35 -13.80
N ARG A 135 -7.33 2.48 -15.06
CA ARG A 135 -7.54 3.72 -15.84
C ARG A 135 -8.95 3.86 -16.42
N SER A 136 -9.74 2.78 -16.44
CA SER A 136 -11.15 2.83 -16.84
C SER A 136 -12.08 3.28 -15.70
N GLY A 137 -11.56 3.28 -14.47
CA GLY A 137 -12.29 3.65 -13.26
C GLY A 137 -12.87 2.45 -12.52
N GLU A 138 -12.56 1.23 -12.95
CA GLU A 138 -12.97 0.00 -12.29
C GLU A 138 -12.01 -0.35 -11.15
N LEU A 139 -12.57 -0.96 -10.10
CA LEU A 139 -11.77 -1.45 -8.98
C LEU A 139 -10.88 -2.60 -9.46
N TRP A 140 -9.57 -2.44 -9.31
CA TRP A 140 -8.58 -3.40 -9.78
C TRP A 140 -8.03 -4.27 -8.64
N LYS A 141 -7.62 -3.64 -7.53
CA LYS A 141 -7.01 -4.32 -6.38
C LYS A 141 -7.48 -3.69 -5.08
N ILE A 142 -7.48 -4.49 -4.02
CA ILE A 142 -7.63 -4.01 -2.65
C ILE A 142 -6.41 -4.47 -1.86
N TRP A 143 -5.80 -3.54 -1.12
CA TRP A 143 -4.81 -3.85 -0.10
C TRP A 143 -5.47 -3.82 1.27
N ILE A 144 -5.29 -4.87 2.08
CA ILE A 144 -5.78 -4.95 3.46
C ILE A 144 -4.57 -5.15 4.36
N ASN A 145 -4.39 -4.27 5.35
CA ASN A 145 -3.35 -4.43 6.36
C ASN A 145 -3.87 -5.19 7.59
N ASP A 146 -3.14 -6.22 7.97
CA ASP A 146 -3.30 -6.98 9.20
C ASP A 146 -2.23 -6.52 10.21
N VAL A 147 -2.66 -5.91 11.32
CA VAL A 147 -1.78 -5.26 12.28
C VAL A 147 -1.92 -5.90 13.66
N SER A 148 -0.77 -6.19 14.30
CA SER A 148 -0.72 -6.57 15.72
C SER A 148 0.33 -5.73 16.46
N TYR A 149 0.04 -5.43 17.72
CA TYR A 149 0.95 -4.78 18.65
C TYR A 149 1.46 -5.80 19.67
N ARG A 150 2.76 -6.07 19.68
CA ARG A 150 3.39 -7.06 20.58
C ARG A 150 4.42 -6.39 21.46
N LYS A 151 4.45 -6.79 22.74
CA LYS A 151 5.56 -6.44 23.62
C LYS A 151 6.81 -7.18 23.13
N LYS A 152 7.93 -6.46 23.06
CA LYS A 152 9.23 -7.02 22.72
C LYS A 152 9.69 -8.04 23.76
#